data_AF-A0A179US50-F1
#
_entry.id   AF-A0A179US50-F1
#
_cell.length_a   1.000
_cell.length_b   1.000
_cell.length_c   1.000
_cell.angle_alpha   90.00
_cell.angle_beta   90.00
_cell.angle_gamma   90.00
#
_symmetry.space_group_name_H-M   'P 1'
#
loop_
_entity.id
_entity.type
_entity.pdbx_description
1 polymer ?
#
loop_
_entity_poly.entity_id
_entity_poly.type
_entity_poly.pdbx_seq_one_letter_code
_entity_poly.pdbx_strand_id
1 'polypeptide(L)'
;MSHLLARKTSTSSLRRKPSESTSVASSTTPSDQKSREEKSTPYGNARYRTLETKDSFMKESKLGITDVSKSSYQTLLDAEQRVLDNSLFRDNLFKKICEKMQNRNEAMII
;
A
#
# COMPACT_ATOMS: atom_id res chain seq x y z
N MET A 1 -8.77 50.11 -17.08
CA MET A 1 -8.00 49.09 -16.34
C MET A 1 -8.51 47.74 -16.82
N SER A 2 -7.93 47.15 -17.88
CA SER A 2 -6.78 46.23 -17.83
C SER A 2 -7.19 44.91 -17.13
N HIS A 3 -7.12 43.70 -17.68
CA HIS A 3 -6.31 43.11 -18.75
C HIS A 3 -6.97 41.79 -19.24
N LEU A 4 -6.88 41.53 -20.54
CA LEU A 4 -7.14 40.24 -21.18
C LEU A 4 -6.02 39.25 -20.84
N LEU A 5 -6.36 38.01 -20.47
CA LEU A 5 -5.47 36.86 -20.68
C LEU A 5 -6.29 35.67 -21.18
N ALA A 6 -6.31 35.51 -22.50
CA ALA A 6 -6.79 34.31 -23.18
C ALA A 6 -5.86 33.13 -22.89
N ARG A 7 -6.41 32.01 -22.42
CA ARG A 7 -5.67 30.76 -22.24
C ARG A 7 -5.39 30.15 -23.62
N LYS A 8 -4.12 30.21 -24.06
CA LYS A 8 -3.62 29.49 -25.23
C LYS A 8 -3.83 27.98 -25.06
N THR A 9 -4.68 27.38 -25.89
CA THR A 9 -4.71 25.93 -26.11
C THR A 9 -3.63 25.60 -27.12
N SER A 10 -2.52 25.02 -26.69
CA SER A 10 -1.51 24.49 -27.61
C SER A 10 -2.10 23.27 -28.33
N THR A 11 -2.29 23.41 -29.64
CA THR A 11 -2.58 22.32 -30.56
C THR A 11 -1.30 21.51 -30.78
N SER A 12 -1.14 20.41 -30.02
CA SER A 12 -0.14 19.40 -30.36
C SER A 12 -0.72 18.52 -31.46
N SER A 13 -0.23 18.70 -32.69
CA SER A 13 -0.51 17.83 -33.83
C SER A 13 0.32 16.55 -33.69
N LEU A 14 -0.26 15.52 -33.10
CA LEU A 14 0.26 14.15 -33.19
C LEU A 14 -0.76 13.28 -33.93
N ARG A 15 -0.58 13.30 -35.25
CA ARG A 15 -1.25 12.49 -36.26
C ARG A 15 -1.09 11.01 -35.88
N ARG A 16 -2.07 10.42 -35.20
CA ARG A 16 -2.14 8.96 -35.01
C ARG A 16 -2.59 8.32 -36.31
N LYS A 17 -1.67 7.61 -36.94
CA LYS A 17 -1.92 6.68 -38.06
C LYS A 17 -2.43 5.37 -37.43
N PRO A 18 -3.65 4.89 -37.73
CA PRO A 18 -4.02 3.52 -37.38
C PRO A 18 -3.51 2.61 -38.49
N SER A 19 -2.49 1.81 -38.19
CA SER A 19 -2.16 0.65 -39.01
C SER A 19 -2.82 -0.56 -38.36
N GLU A 20 -3.85 -1.02 -39.04
CA GLU A 20 -4.55 -2.28 -38.86
C GLU A 20 -3.59 -3.43 -39.20
N SER A 21 -3.34 -4.35 -38.25
CA SER A 21 -3.00 -5.76 -38.52
C SER A 21 -2.92 -6.55 -37.22
N THR A 22 -3.99 -7.33 -37.01
CA THR A 22 -3.97 -8.78 -36.81
C THR A 22 -3.05 -9.38 -35.75
N SER A 23 -3.76 -10.04 -34.82
CA SER A 23 -3.44 -11.26 -34.08
C SER A 23 -2.53 -11.19 -32.84
N VAL A 24 -3.14 -11.70 -31.75
CA VAL A 24 -2.55 -12.21 -30.50
C VAL A 24 -1.95 -11.17 -29.55
N ALA A 25 -2.82 -10.42 -28.88
CA ALA A 25 -2.46 -9.71 -27.65
C ALA A 25 -2.28 -10.72 -26.50
N SER A 26 -1.10 -11.34 -26.42
CA SER A 26 -0.60 -11.75 -25.10
C SER A 26 -0.19 -10.47 -24.39
N SER A 27 -1.08 -9.92 -23.56
CA SER A 27 -0.78 -8.76 -22.71
C SER A 27 0.15 -9.20 -21.57
N THR A 28 1.40 -9.51 -21.91
CA THR A 28 2.46 -9.57 -20.91
C THR A 28 2.86 -8.12 -20.64
N THR A 29 2.46 -7.62 -19.48
CA THR A 29 3.07 -6.37 -19.00
C THR A 29 4.55 -6.67 -18.74
N PRO A 30 5.48 -5.70 -18.83
CA PRO A 30 6.90 -5.94 -18.55
C PRO A 30 7.16 -6.55 -17.17
N SER A 31 6.19 -6.40 -16.24
CA SER A 31 6.18 -7.08 -14.95
C SER A 31 6.08 -8.60 -15.12
N ASP A 32 5.22 -9.11 -15.99
CA ASP A 32 4.89 -10.54 -16.14
C ASP A 32 6.03 -11.41 -16.69
N GLN A 33 7.16 -10.80 -17.10
CA GLN A 33 8.33 -11.53 -17.61
C GLN A 33 9.16 -12.25 -16.54
N LYS A 34 9.01 -11.90 -15.26
CA LYS A 34 9.79 -12.53 -14.18
C LYS A 34 8.91 -13.39 -13.29
N SER A 35 9.43 -14.56 -12.91
CA SER A 35 8.78 -15.50 -12.00
C SER A 35 8.40 -14.79 -10.68
N ARG A 36 7.31 -15.25 -10.06
CA ARG A 36 6.80 -14.64 -8.83
C ARG A 36 7.84 -14.69 -7.71
N GLU A 37 8.63 -15.77 -7.64
CA GLU A 37 9.77 -15.91 -6.72
C GLU A 37 10.82 -14.81 -6.90
N GLU A 38 11.20 -14.43 -8.14
CA GLU A 38 12.19 -13.37 -8.39
C GLU A 38 11.74 -11.97 -7.92
N LYS A 39 10.42 -11.73 -7.87
CA LYS A 39 9.83 -10.49 -7.33
C LYS A 39 9.64 -10.55 -5.81
N SER A 40 9.65 -11.74 -5.22
CA SER A 40 9.14 -11.98 -3.87
C SER A 40 10.19 -11.86 -2.76
N THR A 41 11.47 -11.65 -3.07
CA THR A 41 12.50 -11.54 -2.02
C THR A 41 13.21 -10.18 -1.99
N PRO A 42 12.53 -9.07 -1.67
CA PRO A 42 13.19 -7.80 -1.36
C PRO A 42 14.31 -7.98 -0.32
N TYR A 43 14.08 -8.84 0.67
CA TYR A 43 14.94 -9.10 1.81
C TYR A 43 16.21 -9.92 1.50
N GLY A 44 16.36 -10.47 0.29
CA GLY A 44 17.57 -11.17 -0.15
C GLY A 44 18.74 -10.24 -0.50
N ASN A 45 18.50 -8.93 -0.56
CA ASN A 45 19.54 -7.96 -0.89
C ASN A 45 20.55 -7.81 0.25
N ALA A 46 21.85 -7.81 -0.06
CA ALA A 46 22.94 -7.66 0.91
C ALA A 46 22.82 -6.40 1.81
N ARG A 47 22.09 -5.37 1.36
CA ARG A 47 21.78 -4.18 2.17
C ARG A 47 20.93 -4.50 3.41
N TYR A 48 20.15 -5.57 3.41
CA TYR A 48 19.43 -6.00 4.61
C TYR A 48 20.38 -6.60 5.65
N ARG A 49 21.51 -7.19 5.24
CA ARG A 49 22.58 -7.59 6.17
C ARG A 49 23.23 -6.38 6.85
N THR A 50 23.26 -5.23 6.19
CA THR A 50 23.81 -4.00 6.79
C THR A 50 22.87 -3.32 7.78
N LEU A 51 21.66 -3.82 8.02
CA LEU A 51 20.79 -3.28 9.07
C LEU A 51 21.36 -3.45 10.47
N GLU A 52 22.29 -4.40 10.65
CA GLU A 52 23.05 -4.57 11.89
C GLU A 52 23.84 -3.31 12.26
N THR A 53 24.25 -2.49 11.29
CA THR A 53 24.91 -1.19 11.57
C THR A 53 23.96 -0.10 12.07
N LYS A 54 22.66 -0.36 11.99
CA LYS A 54 21.57 0.53 12.45
C LYS A 54 20.82 -0.07 13.64
N ASP A 55 21.48 -0.92 14.42
CA ASP A 55 20.93 -1.61 15.58
C ASP A 55 19.67 -2.45 15.27
N SER A 56 19.53 -2.89 14.02
CA SER A 56 18.45 -3.76 13.57
C SER A 56 19.00 -5.13 13.21
N PHE A 57 18.72 -6.10 14.07
CA PHE A 57 19.28 -7.44 13.98
C PHE A 57 18.22 -8.44 13.54
N MET A 58 18.58 -9.33 12.60
CA MET A 58 17.71 -10.43 12.18
C MET A 58 17.88 -11.69 13.05
N LYS A 59 18.88 -11.70 13.93
CA LYS A 59 19.19 -12.83 14.82
C LYS A 59 18.73 -12.50 16.23
N GLU A 60 18.42 -13.54 16.98
CA GLU A 60 18.10 -13.41 18.39
C GLU A 60 19.30 -12.85 19.16
N SER A 61 19.01 -11.98 20.13
CA SER A 61 20.01 -11.49 21.07
C SER A 61 20.41 -12.65 22.00
N LYS A 62 21.73 -12.80 22.24
CA LYS A 62 22.25 -13.78 23.20
C LYS A 62 21.74 -13.56 24.63
N LEU A 63 21.39 -12.32 24.96
CA LEU A 63 20.86 -11.95 26.27
C LEU A 63 19.35 -12.25 26.39
N GLY A 64 18.68 -12.57 25.28
CA GLY A 64 17.23 -12.76 25.23
C GLY A 64 16.45 -11.49 25.58
N ILE A 65 15.16 -11.68 25.88
CA ILE A 65 14.25 -10.63 26.33
C ILE A 65 14.39 -10.50 27.85
N THR A 66 14.76 -9.31 28.33
CA THR A 66 14.93 -9.05 29.77
C THR A 66 13.57 -9.02 30.49
N ASP A 67 13.53 -9.44 31.76
CA ASP A 67 12.27 -9.45 32.52
C ASP A 67 11.67 -8.06 32.69
N VAL A 68 12.50 -7.03 32.76
CA VAL A 68 12.06 -5.62 32.73
C VAL A 68 11.29 -5.33 31.44
N SER A 69 11.84 -5.70 30.28
CA SER A 69 11.15 -5.50 29.00
C SER A 69 9.83 -6.27 28.92
N LYS A 70 9.78 -7.53 29.41
CA LYS A 70 8.54 -8.31 29.48
C LYS A 70 7.49 -7.59 30.31
N SER A 71 7.84 -7.12 31.51
CA SER A 71 6.91 -6.40 32.40
C SER A 71 6.35 -5.13 31.77
N SER A 72 7.19 -4.37 31.04
CA SER A 72 6.76 -3.18 30.30
C SER A 72 5.78 -3.53 29.18
N TYR A 73 6.04 -4.59 28.40
CA TYR A 73 5.11 -5.04 27.35
C TYR A 73 3.79 -5.55 27.94
N GLN A 74 3.84 -6.29 29.05
CA GLN A 74 2.64 -6.75 29.76
C GLN A 74 1.78 -5.56 30.19
N THR A 75 2.41 -4.55 30.81
CA THR A 75 1.73 -3.32 31.23
C THR A 75 1.08 -2.60 30.06
N LEU A 76 1.77 -2.51 28.91
CA LEU A 76 1.24 -1.88 27.70
C LEU A 76 0.09 -2.67 27.07
N LEU A 77 0.13 -4.00 27.15
CA LEU A 77 -0.91 -4.89 26.65
C LEU A 77 -2.17 -4.86 27.52
N ASP A 78 -1.98 -4.83 28.84
CA ASP A 78 -3.07 -4.82 29.82
C ASP A 78 -3.67 -3.41 30.01
N ALA A 79 -2.96 -2.36 29.58
CA ALA A 79 -3.46 -0.99 29.64
C ALA A 79 -4.71 -0.82 28.77
N GLU A 80 -5.72 -0.15 29.33
CA GLU A 80 -6.95 0.22 28.60
C GLU A 80 -6.60 1.15 27.43
N GLN A 81 -6.63 0.63 26.21
CA GLN A 81 -6.44 1.44 25.00
C GLN A 81 -7.74 2.11 24.60
N ARG A 82 -7.92 3.36 25.03
CA ARG A 82 -9.09 4.15 24.64
C ARG A 82 -9.01 4.55 23.17
N VAL A 83 -9.98 4.13 22.38
CA VAL A 83 -10.16 4.60 21.02
C VAL A 83 -10.58 6.07 21.05
N LEU A 84 -9.80 6.94 20.42
CA LEU A 84 -10.07 8.38 20.35
C LEU A 84 -11.49 8.66 19.82
N ASP A 85 -12.10 9.72 20.34
CA ASP A 85 -13.50 10.01 20.05
C ASP A 85 -13.79 10.46 18.60
N ASN A 86 -12.77 10.78 17.85
CA ASN A 86 -12.85 11.15 16.45
C ASN A 86 -12.28 10.05 15.53
N SER A 87 -11.96 8.87 16.08
CA SER A 87 -11.37 7.78 15.30
C SER A 87 -12.39 7.22 14.30
N LEU A 88 -11.94 7.04 13.06
CA LEU A 88 -12.71 6.34 12.03
C LEU A 88 -12.82 4.83 12.32
N PHE A 89 -12.00 4.31 13.23
CA PHE A 89 -11.95 2.91 13.63
C PHE A 89 -12.79 2.61 14.87
N ARG A 90 -13.77 3.46 15.17
CA ARG A 90 -14.76 3.17 16.21
C ARG A 90 -15.65 2.02 15.78
N ASP A 91 -15.89 1.07 16.68
CA ASP A 91 -16.69 -0.13 16.42
C ASP A 91 -18.08 0.19 15.84
N ASN A 92 -18.74 1.22 16.37
CA ASN A 92 -20.07 1.63 15.88
C ASN A 92 -20.03 2.13 14.43
N LEU A 93 -18.98 2.89 14.07
CA LEU A 93 -18.81 3.38 12.70
C LEU A 93 -18.42 2.23 11.77
N PHE A 94 -17.52 1.36 12.21
CA PHE A 94 -17.13 0.16 11.48
C PHE A 94 -18.34 -0.74 11.19
N LYS A 95 -19.15 -1.07 12.20
CA LYS A 95 -20.39 -1.86 12.04
C LYS A 95 -21.35 -1.19 11.05
N LYS A 96 -21.58 0.12 11.17
CA LYS A 96 -22.42 0.89 10.25
C LYS A 96 -21.89 0.86 8.81
N ILE A 97 -20.57 0.86 8.62
CA ILE A 97 -19.95 0.73 7.30
C ILE A 97 -20.19 -0.69 6.75
N CYS A 98 -19.99 -1.74 7.55
CA CYS A 98 -20.28 -3.12 7.16
C CYS A 98 -21.74 -3.29 6.72
N GLU A 99 -22.70 -2.78 7.50
CA GLU A 99 -24.13 -2.79 7.14
C GLU A 99 -24.40 -2.08 5.81
N LYS A 100 -23.79 -0.91 5.58
CA LYS A 100 -23.92 -0.19 4.31
C LYS A 100 -23.31 -0.95 3.14
N MET A 101 -22.27 -1.74 3.38
CA MET A 101 -21.59 -2.54 2.37
C MET A 101 -22.31 -3.85 2.06
N GLN A 102 -23.11 -4.38 3.00
CA GLN A 102 -23.82 -5.65 2.86
C GLN A 102 -24.65 -5.73 1.57
N ASN A 103 -25.32 -4.63 1.20
CA ASN A 103 -26.22 -4.59 0.04
C ASN A 103 -25.58 -3.94 -1.20
N ARG A 104 -24.27 -3.63 -1.15
CA ARG A 104 -23.53 -2.99 -2.26
C ARG A 104 -22.80 -3.96 -3.17
N ASN A 105 -22.75 -5.24 -2.80
CA ASN A 105 -22.17 -6.31 -3.62
C ASN A 105 -23.17 -6.88 -4.65
N GLU A 106 -24.41 -6.39 -4.66
CA GLU A 106 -25.35 -6.68 -5.75
C GLU A 106 -24.99 -5.79 -6.95
N ALA A 107 -24.78 -6.41 -8.11
CA ALA A 107 -24.36 -5.73 -9.33
C ALA A 107 -25.28 -4.53 -9.62
N MET A 108 -24.73 -3.32 -9.58
CA MET A 108 -25.46 -2.12 -10.01
C MET A 108 -25.65 -2.23 -11.51
N ILE A 109 -26.89 -2.49 -11.96
CA ILE A 109 -27.25 -2.46 -13.38
C ILE A 109 -27.03 -1.01 -13.84
N ILE A 110 -26.03 -0.79 -14.70
CA ILE A 110 -25.73 0.48 -15.36
C ILE A 110 -26.58 0.58 -16.62
#